data_AF-A0A254RF53-F1
#
_entry.id   AF-A0A254RF53-F1
#
_cell.length_a   1.000
_cell.length_b   1.000
_cell.length_c   1.000
_cell.angle_alpha   90.00
_cell.angle_beta   90.00
_cell.angle_gamma   90.00
#
_symmetry.space_group_name_H-M   'P 1'
#
loop_
_entity.id
_entity.type
_entity.pdbx_description
1 polymer ?
#
loop_
_entity_poly.entity_id
_entity_poly.type
_entity_poly.pdbx_seq_one_letter_code
_entity_poly.pdbx_strand_id
1 'polypeptide(L)'
;MKYRFLALLISSAFMFAACGDDSSSTSVDPSSEESSSIAIPEGTRIAKLEDLLKNMELKLFDQTVYLSTGRKQGLMAFRIPDELWVVTYTDFADGVVSIEKGNSGVQYSETDAAKKIVEKVNEGFKMSFVVDAEDRILYSVDGSDYSEAIKASVAVQKDKLSKADSIQNKIYECSDGDSTKIFKFLDSSYAYETSAGDNVVNKHEGHYDIQRSTLLMLPLREEDASLSMFIYSVGTDSTITSQAGESMDCTIKDVE
;
A
#
# COMPACT_ATOMS: atom_id res chain seq x y z
N MET A 1 -45.15 33.76 0.53
CA MET A 1 -44.39 34.81 1.26
C MET A 1 -43.07 35.03 0.54
N LYS A 2 -42.75 36.29 0.23
CA LYS A 2 -41.58 36.73 -0.53
C LYS A 2 -40.40 36.94 0.44
N TYR A 3 -39.22 36.40 0.13
CA TYR A 3 -37.98 36.85 0.76
C TYR A 3 -37.15 37.65 -0.24
N ARG A 4 -36.67 38.79 0.27
CA ARG A 4 -36.09 39.91 -0.44
C ARG A 4 -34.57 39.73 -0.65
N PHE A 5 -34.10 40.33 -1.74
CA PHE A 5 -32.72 40.69 -2.03
C PHE A 5 -31.95 41.29 -0.84
N LEU A 6 -30.65 40.97 -0.75
CA LEU A 6 -29.62 41.98 -0.50
C LEU A 6 -28.28 41.54 -1.10
N ALA A 7 -27.82 42.29 -2.12
CA ALA A 7 -26.46 42.27 -2.61
C ALA A 7 -25.64 43.32 -1.84
N LEU A 8 -24.37 43.03 -1.54
CA LEU A 8 -23.41 44.04 -1.12
C LEU A 8 -22.02 43.66 -1.64
N LEU A 9 -21.57 44.46 -2.61
CA LEU A 9 -20.22 44.52 -3.17
C LEU A 9 -19.32 45.32 -2.22
N ILE A 10 -18.10 44.84 -1.95
CA ILE A 10 -17.00 45.71 -1.53
C ILE A 10 -15.72 45.26 -2.27
N SER A 11 -15.29 46.12 -3.20
CA SER A 11 -13.97 46.12 -3.84
C SER A 11 -12.87 46.45 -2.82
N SER A 12 -11.71 45.80 -2.95
CA SER A 12 -10.45 46.30 -2.39
C SER A 12 -9.34 46.17 -3.42
N ALA A 13 -8.69 47.31 -3.68
CA ALA A 13 -7.68 47.52 -4.70
C ALA A 13 -6.31 46.93 -4.32
N PHE A 14 -5.60 46.40 -5.31
CA PHE A 14 -4.17 46.09 -5.22
C PHE A 14 -3.35 47.37 -5.43
N MET A 15 -2.56 47.75 -4.43
CA MET A 15 -1.51 48.76 -4.56
C MET A 15 -0.19 48.03 -4.85
N PHE A 16 0.43 48.39 -5.98
CA PHE A 16 1.84 48.13 -6.24
C PHE A 16 2.69 49.17 -5.50
N ALA A 17 3.75 48.72 -4.83
CA ALA A 17 4.87 49.56 -4.43
C ALA A 17 6.17 48.85 -4.80
N ALA A 18 7.01 49.56 -5.55
CA ALA A 18 8.34 49.15 -5.98
C ALA A 18 9.39 50.04 -5.28
N CYS A 19 10.39 49.42 -4.68
CA CYS A 19 11.73 49.92 -4.33
C CYS A 19 12.59 48.63 -4.25
N GLY A 20 13.69 48.39 -4.96
CA GLY A 20 14.73 49.28 -5.44
C GLY A 20 15.85 49.35 -4.42
N ASP A 21 16.83 48.42 -4.48
CA ASP A 21 18.25 48.73 -4.27
C ASP A 21 19.22 47.55 -4.58
N ASP A 22 20.31 47.95 -5.24
CA ASP A 22 21.72 47.51 -5.22
C ASP A 22 22.23 46.09 -5.61
N SER A 23 22.93 46.11 -6.77
CA SER A 23 24.37 45.84 -6.96
C SER A 23 25.01 44.50 -6.55
N SER A 24 25.53 43.82 -7.59
CA SER A 24 26.81 43.08 -7.70
C SER A 24 27.00 41.71 -7.04
N SER A 25 26.96 40.69 -7.91
CA SER A 25 27.89 39.56 -8.04
C SER A 25 28.37 38.82 -6.77
N THR A 26 27.86 37.61 -6.60
CA THR A 26 28.70 36.41 -6.48
C THR A 26 27.91 35.21 -6.98
N SER A 27 28.49 34.54 -7.99
CA SER A 27 28.16 33.19 -8.40
C SER A 27 28.29 32.26 -7.20
N VAL A 28 27.15 31.81 -6.69
CA VAL A 28 27.04 30.67 -5.79
C VAL A 28 26.55 29.52 -6.65
N ASP A 29 27.49 28.65 -6.97
CA ASP A 29 27.25 27.28 -7.40
C ASP A 29 26.60 26.54 -6.20
N PRO A 30 25.35 26.06 -6.27
CA PRO A 30 24.88 25.03 -5.36
C PRO A 30 25.34 23.72 -5.99
N SER A 31 26.61 23.36 -5.79
CA SER A 31 26.98 22.22 -4.96
C SER A 31 25.75 21.37 -4.64
N SER A 32 25.64 20.27 -5.38
CA SER A 32 25.18 18.99 -4.88
C SER A 32 23.89 19.08 -4.07
N GLU A 33 22.75 18.94 -4.76
CA GLU A 33 21.60 18.29 -4.16
C GLU A 33 22.11 17.08 -3.35
N GLU A 34 21.94 17.12 -2.03
CA GLU A 34 22.12 15.97 -1.17
C GLU A 34 21.11 14.91 -1.62
N SER A 35 21.49 14.16 -2.65
CA SER A 35 20.95 12.84 -2.90
C SER A 35 21.11 12.09 -1.59
N SER A 36 19.97 11.71 -1.02
CA SER A 36 19.85 10.94 0.21
C SER A 36 20.53 9.58 -0.01
N SER A 37 21.85 9.59 0.10
CA SER A 37 22.69 8.44 -0.19
C SER A 37 22.48 7.46 0.95
N ILE A 38 21.73 6.40 0.66
CA ILE A 38 21.66 5.22 1.51
C ILE A 38 23.11 4.78 1.73
N ALA A 39 23.53 4.70 2.99
CA ALA A 39 24.84 4.16 3.32
C ALA A 39 24.81 2.65 3.00
N ILE A 40 25.37 2.26 1.87
CA ILE A 40 25.46 0.87 1.43
C ILE A 40 26.69 0.25 2.10
N PRO A 41 26.54 -0.78 2.94
CA PRO A 41 27.68 -1.44 3.57
C PRO A 41 28.65 -2.01 2.53
N GLU A 42 29.95 -1.97 2.83
CA GLU A 42 30.96 -2.54 1.94
C GLU A 42 30.67 -4.03 1.68
N GLY A 43 30.83 -4.46 0.42
CA GLY A 43 30.54 -5.83 0.01
C GLY A 43 29.05 -6.16 -0.17
N THR A 44 28.17 -5.16 -0.14
CA THR A 44 26.74 -5.32 -0.43
C THR A 44 26.34 -4.60 -1.72
N ARG A 45 25.19 -4.98 -2.27
CA ARG A 45 24.52 -4.30 -3.38
C ARG A 45 23.10 -3.93 -3.00
N ILE A 46 22.55 -2.90 -3.63
CA ILE A 46 21.13 -2.57 -3.52
C ILE A 46 20.29 -3.80 -3.90
N ALA A 47 19.29 -4.12 -3.07
CA ALA A 47 18.34 -5.18 -3.36
C ALA A 47 17.37 -4.72 -4.46
N LYS A 48 17.06 -5.63 -5.37
CA LYS A 48 15.96 -5.50 -6.31
C LYS A 48 14.76 -6.26 -5.78
N LEU A 49 13.57 -5.96 -6.31
CA LEU A 49 12.34 -6.60 -5.83
C LEU A 49 12.37 -8.12 -6.06
N GLU A 50 13.02 -8.58 -7.12
CA GLU A 50 13.27 -10.00 -7.38
C GLU A 50 14.18 -10.69 -6.35
N ASP A 51 15.03 -9.96 -5.62
CA ASP A 51 15.87 -10.55 -4.57
C ASP A 51 15.04 -10.90 -3.33
N LEU A 52 14.00 -10.12 -3.03
CA LEU A 52 13.22 -10.32 -1.82
C LEU A 52 12.54 -11.69 -1.81
N LEU A 53 12.61 -12.37 -0.66
CA LEU A 53 11.86 -13.61 -0.47
C LEU A 53 10.36 -13.30 -0.39
N LYS A 54 9.53 -14.28 -0.77
CA LYS A 54 8.07 -14.12 -0.74
C LYS A 54 7.56 -13.75 0.65
N ASN A 55 8.14 -14.35 1.69
CA ASN A 55 7.81 -14.08 3.08
C ASN A 55 9.09 -14.02 3.91
N MET A 56 9.25 -12.95 4.68
CA MET A 56 10.39 -12.71 5.56
C MET A 56 9.90 -12.31 6.94
N GLU A 57 10.63 -12.72 7.96
CA GLU A 57 10.53 -12.20 9.31
C GLU A 57 11.52 -11.05 9.47
N LEU A 58 11.03 -9.96 10.04
CA LEU A 58 11.78 -8.77 10.38
C LEU A 58 11.59 -8.46 11.87
N LYS A 59 12.59 -7.84 12.48
CA LYS A 59 12.46 -7.16 13.77
C LYS A 59 12.30 -5.67 13.53
N LEU A 60 11.09 -5.15 13.71
CA LEU A 60 10.77 -3.73 13.57
C LEU A 60 10.30 -3.19 14.90
N PHE A 61 10.99 -2.18 15.44
CA PHE A 61 10.62 -1.50 16.69
C PHE A 61 10.37 -2.50 17.84
N ASP A 62 11.28 -3.46 18.03
CA ASP A 62 11.19 -4.56 19.01
C ASP A 62 10.03 -5.55 18.80
N GLN A 63 9.33 -5.48 17.68
CA GLN A 63 8.27 -6.42 17.30
C GLN A 63 8.71 -7.35 16.19
N THR A 64 8.20 -8.57 16.22
CA THR A 64 8.37 -9.51 15.11
C THR A 64 7.29 -9.24 14.07
N VAL A 65 7.70 -8.78 12.90
CA VAL A 65 6.80 -8.40 11.81
C VAL A 65 7.14 -9.23 10.58
N TYR A 66 6.12 -9.81 9.95
CA TYR A 66 6.28 -10.57 8.72
C TYR A 66 6.07 -9.66 7.51
N LEU A 67 7.07 -9.54 6.67
CA LEU A 67 6.97 -8.90 5.35
C LEU A 67 6.62 -9.94 4.30
N SER A 68 5.60 -9.64 3.50
CA SER A 68 5.16 -10.44 2.37
C SER A 68 5.23 -9.60 1.09
N THR A 69 5.95 -10.11 0.09
CA THR A 69 6.20 -9.42 -1.20
C THR A 69 5.34 -9.95 -2.35
N GLY A 70 4.48 -10.93 -2.05
CA GLY A 70 3.42 -11.39 -2.94
C GLY A 70 3.91 -11.81 -4.34
N ARG A 71 3.40 -11.15 -5.38
CA ARG A 71 3.78 -11.33 -6.80
C ARG A 71 4.92 -10.44 -7.27
N LYS A 72 5.53 -9.65 -6.37
CA LYS A 72 6.62 -8.73 -6.70
C LYS A 72 6.20 -7.66 -7.72
N GLN A 73 5.02 -7.07 -7.48
CA GLN A 73 4.45 -5.98 -8.29
C GLN A 73 4.29 -4.69 -7.48
N GLY A 74 5.13 -4.51 -6.46
CA GLY A 74 5.14 -3.30 -5.62
C GLY A 74 4.19 -3.31 -4.43
N LEU A 75 3.15 -4.16 -4.41
CA LEU A 75 2.30 -4.29 -3.22
C LEU A 75 2.97 -5.15 -2.15
N MET A 76 3.32 -4.53 -1.03
CA MET A 76 3.95 -5.19 0.12
C MET A 76 3.00 -5.19 1.31
N ALA A 77 3.01 -6.27 2.11
CA ALA A 77 2.30 -6.27 3.39
C ALA A 77 3.19 -6.65 4.55
N PHE A 78 3.04 -5.90 5.64
CA PHE A 78 3.57 -6.17 6.95
C PHE A 78 2.47 -6.76 7.82
N ARG A 79 2.79 -7.78 8.59
CA ARG A 79 1.83 -8.48 9.45
C ARG A 79 2.41 -8.79 10.82
N ILE A 80 1.60 -8.57 11.85
CA ILE A 80 1.71 -9.30 13.12
C ILE A 80 0.56 -10.29 13.12
N PRO A 81 0.81 -11.61 13.29
CA PRO A 81 -0.25 -12.62 13.24
C PRO A 81 -1.47 -12.26 14.09
N ASP A 82 -2.64 -12.17 13.44
CA ASP A 82 -3.94 -11.94 14.07
C ASP A 82 -4.11 -10.57 14.76
N GLU A 83 -3.08 -9.71 14.66
CA GLU A 83 -3.03 -8.41 15.32
C GLU A 83 -2.90 -7.23 14.35
N LEU A 84 -2.20 -7.39 13.22
CA LEU A 84 -1.88 -6.26 12.34
C LEU A 84 -1.74 -6.68 10.88
N TRP A 85 -2.26 -5.83 10.00
CA TRP A 85 -1.89 -5.71 8.60
C TRP A 85 -1.58 -4.25 8.28
N VAL A 86 -0.43 -4.02 7.64
CA VAL A 86 -0.09 -2.75 6.98
C VAL A 86 0.25 -3.09 5.54
N VAL A 87 -0.45 -2.49 4.58
CA VAL A 87 -0.24 -2.74 3.15
C VAL A 87 0.13 -1.43 2.49
N THR A 88 1.22 -1.44 1.75
CA THR A 88 1.72 -0.27 1.02
C THR A 88 2.08 -0.66 -0.41
N TYR A 89 1.95 0.29 -1.32
CA TYR A 89 2.49 0.17 -2.67
C TYR A 89 3.81 0.92 -2.76
N THR A 90 4.81 0.30 -3.39
CA THR A 90 6.12 0.88 -3.63
C THR A 90 6.64 0.47 -4.99
N ASP A 91 7.32 1.37 -5.68
CA ASP A 91 8.09 1.04 -6.89
C ASP A 91 9.40 0.29 -6.56
N PHE A 92 9.76 0.22 -5.27
CA PHE A 92 10.98 -0.36 -4.75
C PHE A 92 12.24 0.24 -5.39
N ALA A 93 12.18 1.53 -5.73
CA ALA A 93 13.31 2.28 -6.26
C ALA A 93 14.47 2.26 -5.24
N ASP A 94 15.68 2.02 -5.73
CA ASP A 94 16.91 1.94 -4.92
C ASP A 94 16.82 0.97 -3.73
N GLY A 95 15.97 -0.06 -3.84
CA GLY A 95 15.79 -1.05 -2.77
C GLY A 95 15.06 -0.51 -1.54
N VAL A 96 14.29 0.58 -1.70
CA VAL A 96 13.62 1.26 -0.59
C VAL A 96 12.11 1.00 -0.59
N VAL A 97 11.57 0.76 0.61
CA VAL A 97 10.13 0.83 0.89
C VAL A 97 9.88 2.05 1.76
N SER A 98 9.10 2.99 1.26
CA SER A 98 8.69 4.18 2.02
C SER A 98 7.26 4.00 2.53
N ILE A 99 7.11 3.96 3.85
CA ILE A 99 5.81 4.03 4.51
C ILE A 99 5.58 5.49 4.88
N GLU A 100 4.54 6.08 4.31
CA GLU A 100 4.18 7.48 4.55
C GLU A 100 2.75 7.56 5.06
N LYS A 101 2.47 8.64 5.79
CA LYS A 101 1.13 8.86 6.32
C LYS A 101 0.12 8.94 5.16
N GLY A 102 -0.82 8.01 5.15
CA GLY A 102 -1.91 7.99 4.18
C GLY A 102 -1.58 7.36 2.82
N ASN A 103 -0.39 6.76 2.65
CA ASN A 103 -0.07 5.94 1.47
C ASN A 103 -0.27 4.43 1.71
N SER A 104 -0.58 4.05 2.96
CA SER A 104 -0.70 2.67 3.41
C SER A 104 -2.09 2.39 3.96
N GLY A 105 -2.62 1.21 3.64
CA GLY A 105 -3.82 0.68 4.27
C GLY A 105 -3.45 -0.06 5.56
N VAL A 106 -4.14 0.26 6.66
CA VAL A 106 -3.82 -0.28 7.98
C VAL A 106 -5.06 -0.93 8.57
N GLN A 107 -4.90 -2.14 9.09
CA GLN A 107 -5.89 -2.80 9.91
C GLN A 107 -5.22 -3.45 11.11
N TYR A 108 -5.75 -3.22 12.30
CA TYR A 108 -5.13 -3.74 13.50
C TYR A 108 -6.10 -3.97 14.66
N SER A 109 -5.68 -4.83 15.58
CA SER A 109 -6.25 -5.03 16.90
C SER A 109 -5.55 -4.11 17.89
N GLU A 110 -6.23 -3.65 18.93
CA GLU A 110 -5.73 -2.68 19.92
C GLU A 110 -4.65 -3.23 20.90
N THR A 111 -3.76 -4.12 20.44
CA THR A 111 -2.63 -4.67 21.20
C THR A 111 -1.44 -3.71 21.23
N ASP A 112 -0.60 -3.82 22.26
CA ASP A 112 0.58 -2.96 22.41
C ASP A 112 1.56 -3.10 21.23
N ALA A 113 1.73 -4.33 20.74
CA ALA A 113 2.59 -4.62 19.60
C ALA A 113 2.09 -3.94 18.32
N ALA A 114 0.79 -4.08 18.01
CA ALA A 114 0.19 -3.47 16.84
C ALA A 114 0.19 -1.94 16.92
N LYS A 115 -0.16 -1.36 18.08
CA LYS A 115 -0.11 0.08 18.33
C LYS A 115 1.25 0.67 18.05
N LYS A 116 2.32 0.04 18.54
CA LYS A 116 3.70 0.51 18.34
C LYS A 116 4.07 0.58 16.86
N ILE A 117 3.66 -0.40 16.06
CA ILE A 117 3.89 -0.36 14.61
C ILE A 117 3.02 0.72 13.95
N VAL A 118 1.74 0.83 14.32
CA VAL A 118 0.82 1.81 13.74
C VAL A 118 1.25 3.25 14.03
N GLU A 119 1.74 3.53 15.24
CA GLU A 119 2.37 4.81 15.58
C GLU A 119 3.51 5.15 14.61
N LYS A 120 4.39 4.18 14.33
CA LYS A 120 5.50 4.36 13.38
C LYS A 120 5.03 4.52 11.94
N VAL A 121 4.01 3.79 11.52
CA VAL A 121 3.37 3.98 10.20
C VAL A 121 2.80 5.40 10.06
N ASN A 122 2.20 5.94 11.13
CA ASN A 122 1.64 7.29 11.14
C ASN A 122 2.71 8.40 11.16
N GLU A 123 3.86 8.15 11.80
CA GLU A 123 5.05 9.01 11.72
C GLU A 123 5.68 8.96 10.32
N GLY A 124 5.58 7.80 9.67
CA GLY A 124 6.28 7.47 8.44
C GLY A 124 7.71 6.99 8.73
N PHE A 125 8.15 6.01 7.96
CA PHE A 125 9.52 5.48 8.05
C PHE A 125 9.94 4.87 6.71
N LYS A 126 11.25 4.76 6.51
CA LYS A 126 11.84 4.12 5.32
C LYS A 126 12.56 2.84 5.72
N MET A 127 12.43 1.85 4.86
CA MET A 127 13.21 0.63 4.94
C MET A 127 14.10 0.51 3.71
N SER A 128 15.40 0.35 3.91
CA SER A 128 16.35 0.08 2.83
C SER A 128 16.74 -1.38 2.85
N PHE A 129 16.80 -2.02 1.68
CA PHE A 129 17.19 -3.42 1.53
C PHE A 129 18.45 -3.55 0.69
N VAL A 130 19.39 -4.37 1.15
CA VAL A 130 20.61 -4.73 0.41
C VAL A 130 20.80 -6.24 0.40
N VAL A 131 21.60 -6.73 -0.54
CA VAL A 131 22.02 -8.12 -0.62
C VAL A 131 23.53 -8.17 -0.41
N ASP A 132 23.98 -9.03 0.50
CA ASP A 132 25.40 -9.22 0.77
C ASP A 132 26.06 -10.26 -0.17
N ALA A 133 27.37 -10.47 0.00
CA ALA A 133 28.13 -11.41 -0.80
C ALA A 133 27.73 -12.90 -0.60
N GLU A 134 26.93 -13.21 0.41
CA GLU A 134 26.40 -14.55 0.70
C GLU A 134 24.94 -14.71 0.23
N ASP A 135 24.43 -13.76 -0.58
CA ASP A 135 23.05 -13.67 -1.04
C ASP A 135 22.01 -13.56 0.11
N ARG A 136 22.43 -13.04 1.28
CA ARG A 136 21.52 -12.73 2.39
C ARG A 136 20.91 -11.36 2.18
N ILE A 137 19.63 -11.25 2.52
CA ILE A 137 18.89 -9.98 2.48
C ILE A 137 19.08 -9.30 3.82
N LEU A 138 19.64 -8.09 3.79
CA LEU A 138 19.76 -7.22 4.95
C LEU A 138 18.80 -6.04 4.80
N TYR A 139 18.28 -5.53 5.90
CA TYR A 139 17.41 -4.36 5.93
C TYR A 139 17.85 -3.36 7.00
N SER A 140 17.62 -2.09 6.74
CA SER A 140 17.82 -0.98 7.67
C SER A 140 16.52 -0.17 7.79
N VAL A 141 16.23 0.35 8.98
CA VAL A 141 15.06 1.22 9.24
C VAL A 141 15.57 2.61 9.55
N ASP A 142 15.16 3.61 8.75
CA ASP A 142 15.57 5.01 8.90
C ASP A 142 17.09 5.22 9.01
N GLY A 143 17.87 4.40 8.30
CA GLY A 143 19.34 4.48 8.31
C GLY A 143 20.01 3.89 9.54
N SER A 144 19.30 3.08 10.34
CA SER A 144 19.88 2.27 11.40
C SER A 144 20.89 1.25 10.87
N ASP A 145 21.57 0.55 11.77
CA ASP A 145 22.36 -0.63 11.42
C ASP A 145 21.51 -1.66 10.67
N TYR A 146 22.15 -2.35 9.73
CA TYR A 146 21.52 -3.40 8.96
C TYR A 146 21.30 -4.66 9.79
N SER A 147 20.10 -5.22 9.70
CA SER A 147 19.71 -6.50 10.29
C SER A 147 19.39 -7.51 9.19
N GLU A 148 19.58 -8.79 9.45
CA GLU A 148 19.24 -9.85 8.49
C GLU A 148 17.72 -10.07 8.45
N ALA A 149 17.14 -10.10 7.24
CA ALA A 149 15.77 -10.54 7.02
C ALA A 149 15.73 -12.06 6.94
N ILE A 150 14.97 -12.70 7.84
CA ILE A 150 14.96 -14.16 7.96
C ILE A 150 13.85 -14.75 7.10
N LYS A 151 14.13 -15.83 6.36
CA LYS A 151 13.09 -16.54 5.60
C LYS A 151 12.00 -17.07 6.52
N ALA A 152 10.74 -16.70 6.24
CA ALA A 152 9.59 -17.18 7.01
C ALA A 152 8.80 -18.25 6.24
N SER A 153 8.34 -19.29 6.95
CA SER A 153 7.36 -20.24 6.42
C SER A 153 5.95 -19.73 6.69
N VAL A 154 5.04 -19.99 5.76
CA VAL A 154 3.67 -19.50 5.80
C VAL A 154 2.72 -20.67 5.62
N ALA A 155 1.87 -20.87 6.62
CA ALA A 155 0.71 -21.72 6.48
C ALA A 155 -0.26 -21.12 5.46
N VAL A 156 -0.69 -21.93 4.50
CA VAL A 156 -1.77 -21.62 3.57
C VAL A 156 -3.06 -22.20 4.10
N GLN A 157 -4.17 -21.49 3.93
CA GLN A 157 -5.47 -22.00 4.30
C GLN A 157 -5.92 -23.00 3.25
N LYS A 158 -6.43 -24.14 3.71
CA LYS A 158 -7.03 -25.13 2.83
C LYS A 158 -8.22 -24.49 2.10
N ASP A 159 -8.42 -24.87 0.84
CA ASP A 159 -9.55 -24.46 0.00
C ASP A 159 -9.58 -22.96 -0.36
N LYS A 160 -8.55 -22.18 0.01
CA LYS A 160 -8.35 -20.77 -0.39
C LYS A 160 -7.16 -20.63 -1.32
N LEU A 161 -7.24 -19.67 -2.26
CA LEU A 161 -6.14 -19.32 -3.14
C LEU A 161 -5.02 -18.63 -2.36
N SER A 162 -3.76 -18.85 -2.73
CA SER A 162 -2.58 -18.32 -2.02
C SER A 162 -1.64 -17.44 -2.88
N LYS A 163 -2.05 -17.19 -4.13
CA LYS A 163 -1.30 -16.40 -5.13
C LYS A 163 -2.28 -15.65 -6.02
N ALA A 164 -2.00 -14.39 -6.33
CA ALA A 164 -2.86 -13.59 -7.21
C ALA A 164 -2.80 -14.05 -8.70
N ASP A 165 -1.77 -14.80 -9.13
CA ASP A 165 -1.72 -15.39 -10.49
C ASP A 165 -2.97 -16.22 -10.83
N SER A 166 -3.61 -16.80 -9.82
CA SER A 166 -4.80 -17.64 -10.00
C SER A 166 -6.07 -16.85 -10.36
N ILE A 167 -6.07 -15.54 -10.12
CA ILE A 167 -7.20 -14.64 -10.35
C ILE A 167 -6.90 -13.53 -11.35
N GLN A 168 -5.65 -13.39 -11.78
CA GLN A 168 -5.24 -12.40 -12.77
C GLN A 168 -6.02 -12.57 -14.08
N ASN A 169 -6.42 -11.44 -14.67
CA ASN A 169 -7.20 -11.35 -15.90
C ASN A 169 -8.55 -12.07 -15.81
N LYS A 170 -9.18 -12.01 -14.62
CA LYS A 170 -10.52 -12.55 -14.37
C LYS A 170 -11.45 -11.50 -13.78
N ILE A 171 -12.73 -11.69 -14.05
CA ILE A 171 -13.85 -10.95 -13.49
C ILE A 171 -14.65 -11.92 -12.62
N TYR A 172 -14.81 -11.59 -11.35
CA TYR A 172 -15.69 -12.28 -10.41
C TYR A 172 -16.94 -11.44 -10.23
N GLU A 173 -18.06 -11.93 -10.72
CA GLU A 173 -19.38 -11.32 -10.56
C GLU A 173 -20.13 -12.09 -9.48
N CYS A 174 -20.25 -11.50 -8.29
CA CYS A 174 -20.85 -12.11 -7.11
C CYS A 174 -22.17 -11.42 -6.79
N SER A 175 -23.23 -12.17 -6.50
CA SER A 175 -24.51 -11.60 -6.08
C SER A 175 -24.82 -12.00 -4.65
N ASP A 176 -25.28 -11.04 -3.84
CA ASP A 176 -25.78 -11.27 -2.49
C ASP A 176 -27.32 -11.13 -2.38
N GLY A 177 -28.01 -11.15 -3.54
CA GLY A 177 -29.46 -11.03 -3.66
C GLY A 177 -29.93 -9.59 -3.87
N ASP A 178 -29.45 -8.65 -3.05
CA ASP A 178 -29.83 -7.23 -3.12
C ASP A 178 -28.84 -6.40 -3.96
N SER A 179 -27.60 -6.85 -4.07
CA SER A 179 -26.56 -6.19 -4.85
C SER A 179 -25.77 -7.18 -5.71
N THR A 180 -25.09 -6.63 -6.71
CA THR A 180 -24.08 -7.33 -7.49
C THR A 180 -22.73 -6.66 -7.24
N LYS A 181 -21.73 -7.46 -6.91
CA LYS A 181 -20.35 -7.03 -6.68
C LYS A 181 -19.49 -7.59 -7.79
N ILE A 182 -18.77 -6.72 -8.48
CA ILE A 182 -17.90 -7.08 -9.59
C ILE A 182 -16.46 -6.80 -9.16
N PHE A 183 -15.65 -7.85 -9.08
CA PHE A 183 -14.21 -7.75 -8.88
C PHE A 183 -13.52 -8.08 -10.19
N LYS A 184 -12.91 -7.08 -10.82
CA LYS A 184 -12.09 -7.26 -12.01
C LYS A 184 -10.62 -7.19 -11.61
N PHE A 185 -9.89 -8.28 -11.81
CA PHE A 185 -8.47 -8.38 -11.51
C PHE A 185 -7.66 -8.32 -12.80
N LEU A 186 -6.81 -7.31 -12.91
CA LEU A 186 -5.86 -7.10 -14.01
C LEU A 186 -4.46 -7.54 -13.54
N ASP A 187 -3.43 -7.18 -14.30
CA ASP A 187 -2.04 -7.59 -14.03
C ASP A 187 -1.58 -7.26 -12.60
N SER A 188 -1.56 -5.99 -12.21
CA SER A 188 -1.18 -5.51 -10.85
C SER A 188 -2.23 -4.60 -10.21
N SER A 189 -3.36 -4.45 -10.87
CA SER A 189 -4.45 -3.57 -10.47
C SER A 189 -5.78 -4.30 -10.44
N TYR A 190 -6.72 -3.74 -9.71
CA TYR A 190 -8.10 -4.21 -9.68
C TYR A 190 -9.06 -3.04 -9.92
N ALA A 191 -10.24 -3.38 -10.41
CA ALA A 191 -11.41 -2.52 -10.35
C ALA A 191 -12.51 -3.25 -9.60
N TYR A 192 -13.18 -2.53 -8.70
CA TYR A 192 -14.29 -3.03 -7.91
C TYR A 192 -15.51 -2.16 -8.14
N GLU A 193 -16.67 -2.80 -8.30
CA GLU A 193 -17.97 -2.14 -8.41
C GLU A 193 -19.00 -2.86 -7.55
N THR A 194 -19.87 -2.09 -6.90
CA THR A 194 -21.12 -2.59 -6.31
C THR A 194 -22.29 -1.88 -6.97
N SER A 195 -23.27 -2.66 -7.40
CA SER A 195 -24.48 -2.18 -8.06
C SER A 195 -25.72 -2.70 -7.35
N ALA A 196 -26.70 -1.81 -7.12
CA ALA A 196 -28.01 -2.14 -6.56
C ALA A 196 -29.06 -1.90 -7.65
N GLY A 197 -29.55 -2.99 -8.26
CA GLY A 197 -30.26 -2.92 -9.54
C GLY A 197 -29.35 -2.35 -10.64
N ASP A 198 -29.85 -1.38 -11.40
CA ASP A 198 -29.11 -0.75 -12.51
C ASP A 198 -28.18 0.40 -12.05
N ASN A 199 -28.11 0.69 -10.75
CA ASN A 199 -27.36 1.82 -10.22
C ASN A 199 -26.04 1.36 -9.57
N VAL A 200 -24.93 1.90 -10.04
CA VAL A 200 -23.62 1.77 -9.38
C VAL A 200 -23.64 2.61 -8.10
N VAL A 201 -23.45 1.97 -6.95
CA VAL A 201 -23.49 2.62 -5.63
C VAL A 201 -22.10 2.81 -5.01
N ASN A 202 -21.13 2.00 -5.42
CA ASN A 202 -19.76 2.11 -4.95
C ASN A 202 -18.81 1.63 -6.05
N LYS A 203 -17.71 2.36 -6.26
CA LYS A 203 -16.66 1.99 -7.20
C LYS A 203 -15.32 2.44 -6.65
N HIS A 204 -14.32 1.56 -6.74
CA HIS A 204 -12.95 1.93 -6.48
C HIS A 204 -11.99 1.02 -7.24
N GLU A 205 -10.79 1.50 -7.48
CA GLU A 205 -9.73 0.79 -8.16
C GLU A 205 -8.44 0.92 -7.36
N GLY A 206 -7.51 0.00 -7.59
CA GLY A 206 -6.21 0.10 -6.94
C GLY A 206 -5.31 -1.09 -7.18
N HIS A 207 -4.43 -1.36 -6.23
CA HIS A 207 -3.49 -2.48 -6.27
C HIS A 207 -3.99 -3.65 -5.44
N TYR A 208 -3.69 -4.87 -5.86
CA TYR A 208 -4.07 -6.06 -5.11
C TYR A 208 -2.97 -7.12 -5.11
N ASP A 209 -3.02 -7.99 -4.12
CA ASP A 209 -2.30 -9.26 -4.12
C ASP A 209 -2.99 -10.27 -3.20
N ILE A 210 -2.66 -11.55 -3.34
CA ILE A 210 -3.04 -12.59 -2.39
C ILE A 210 -1.83 -13.01 -1.59
N GLN A 211 -1.86 -12.68 -0.31
CA GLN A 211 -0.81 -12.97 0.64
C GLN A 211 -1.34 -13.85 1.76
N ARG A 212 -0.72 -15.03 1.96
CA ARG A 212 -1.14 -16.00 2.98
C ARG A 212 -2.62 -16.41 2.90
N SER A 213 -3.17 -16.49 1.70
CA SER A 213 -4.61 -16.75 1.44
C SER A 213 -5.58 -15.63 1.80
N THR A 214 -5.03 -14.44 2.02
CA THR A 214 -5.76 -13.19 2.20
C THR A 214 -5.61 -12.35 0.94
N LEU A 215 -6.73 -12.01 0.30
CA LEU A 215 -6.77 -11.02 -0.76
C LEU A 215 -6.71 -9.64 -0.11
N LEU A 216 -5.64 -8.92 -0.39
CA LEU A 216 -5.39 -7.56 0.08
C LEU A 216 -5.61 -6.61 -1.10
N MET A 217 -6.49 -5.64 -0.94
CA MET A 217 -6.82 -4.65 -1.96
C MET A 217 -6.58 -3.26 -1.39
N LEU A 218 -5.61 -2.55 -1.94
CA LEU A 218 -5.24 -1.19 -1.56
C LEU A 218 -5.75 -0.22 -2.63
N PRO A 219 -6.79 0.58 -2.34
CA PRO A 219 -7.32 1.56 -3.30
C PRO A 219 -6.26 2.59 -3.69
N LEU A 220 -6.31 3.05 -4.95
CA LEU A 220 -5.66 4.29 -5.35
C LEU A 220 -6.49 5.45 -4.80
N ARG A 221 -5.82 6.47 -4.26
CA ARG A 221 -6.46 7.59 -3.58
C ARG A 221 -7.23 8.47 -4.57
N GLU A 222 -8.46 8.86 -4.22
CA GLU A 222 -9.01 10.18 -4.56
C GLU A 222 -8.77 11.11 -3.35
N GLU A 223 -8.40 12.37 -3.58
CA GLU A 223 -7.59 13.24 -2.70
C GLU A 223 -7.97 13.39 -1.21
N ASP A 224 -9.10 12.89 -0.71
CA ASP A 224 -9.61 13.18 0.65
C ASP A 224 -10.00 11.98 1.55
N ALA A 225 -9.73 10.72 1.15
CA ALA A 225 -10.07 9.56 1.98
C ALA A 225 -8.83 8.90 2.61
N SER A 226 -8.91 8.58 3.91
CA SER A 226 -8.00 7.61 4.53
C SER A 226 -8.10 6.29 3.76
N LEU A 227 -6.98 5.75 3.28
CA LEU A 227 -6.96 4.48 2.55
C LEU A 227 -7.46 3.35 3.45
N SER A 228 -8.74 3.02 3.33
CA SER A 228 -9.28 1.78 3.86
C SER A 228 -8.84 0.68 2.91
N MET A 229 -7.90 -0.15 3.35
CA MET A 229 -7.61 -1.40 2.67
C MET A 229 -8.83 -2.32 2.81
N PHE A 230 -9.14 -3.04 1.73
CA PHE A 230 -10.16 -4.07 1.76
C PHE A 230 -9.50 -5.45 1.88
N ILE A 231 -10.05 -6.27 2.78
CA ILE A 231 -9.58 -7.62 3.04
C ILE A 231 -10.67 -8.64 2.70
N TYR A 232 -10.30 -9.60 1.87
CA TYR A 232 -11.13 -10.74 1.49
C TYR A 232 -10.32 -12.05 1.53
N SER A 233 -11.00 -13.16 1.25
CA SER A 233 -10.36 -14.40 0.80
C SER A 233 -11.05 -14.89 -0.48
N VAL A 234 -10.30 -15.55 -1.35
CA VAL A 234 -10.85 -16.17 -2.57
C VAL A 234 -10.76 -17.67 -2.43
N GLY A 235 -11.90 -18.35 -2.52
CA GLY A 235 -12.00 -19.79 -2.51
C GLY A 235 -11.58 -20.43 -3.82
N THR A 236 -11.09 -21.67 -3.72
CA THR A 236 -10.84 -22.54 -4.88
C THR A 236 -12.12 -22.94 -5.62
N ASP A 237 -13.26 -22.76 -4.96
CA ASP A 237 -14.62 -23.00 -5.42
C ASP A 237 -15.30 -21.75 -6.02
N SER A 238 -14.51 -20.71 -6.34
CA SER A 238 -15.02 -19.44 -6.91
C SER A 238 -15.83 -18.59 -5.92
N THR A 239 -15.67 -18.82 -4.61
CA THR A 239 -16.25 -17.94 -3.59
C THR A 239 -15.34 -16.74 -3.28
N ILE A 240 -15.93 -15.60 -2.94
CA ILE A 240 -15.23 -14.49 -2.29
C ILE A 240 -15.85 -14.29 -0.91
N THR A 241 -15.02 -14.35 0.13
CA THR A 241 -15.46 -14.15 1.52
C THR A 241 -14.89 -12.85 2.06
N SER A 242 -15.75 -11.97 2.57
CA SER A 242 -15.35 -10.74 3.25
C SER A 242 -14.65 -11.05 4.56
N GLN A 243 -13.92 -10.08 5.10
CA GLN A 243 -13.33 -10.20 6.43
C GLN A 243 -14.37 -10.47 7.54
N ALA A 244 -15.60 -9.98 7.38
CA ALA A 244 -16.68 -10.25 8.33
C ALA A 244 -17.17 -11.70 8.28
N GLY A 245 -16.69 -12.51 7.33
CA GLY A 245 -17.06 -13.91 7.15
C GLY A 245 -18.23 -14.13 6.20
N GLU A 246 -18.73 -13.07 5.56
CA GLU A 246 -19.80 -13.17 4.57
C GLU A 246 -19.23 -13.74 3.27
N SER A 247 -19.71 -14.91 2.86
CA SER A 247 -19.26 -15.58 1.65
C SER A 247 -20.25 -15.38 0.51
N MET A 248 -19.73 -15.09 -0.67
CA MET A 248 -20.50 -14.85 -1.88
C MET A 248 -20.06 -15.83 -2.96
N ASP A 249 -21.03 -16.44 -3.63
CA ASP A 249 -20.78 -17.25 -4.82
C ASP A 249 -20.60 -16.32 -6.03
N CYS A 250 -19.57 -16.57 -6.82
CA CYS A 250 -19.22 -15.72 -7.95
C CYS A 250 -19.23 -16.51 -9.26
N THR A 251 -19.75 -15.87 -10.31
CA THR A 251 -19.53 -16.30 -11.69
C THR A 251 -18.20 -15.72 -12.18
N ILE A 252 -17.33 -16.57 -12.73
CA ILE A 252 -16.02 -16.16 -13.24
C ILE A 252 -16.07 -15.99 -14.76
N LYS A 253 -15.53 -14.88 -15.26
CA LYS A 253 -15.31 -14.60 -16.69
C LYS A 253 -13.86 -14.18 -16.90
N ASP A 254 -13.29 -14.47 -18.06
CA ASP A 254 -11.98 -13.93 -18.44
C ASP A 254 -12.11 -12.46 -18.87
N VAL A 255 -11.05 -11.68 -18.68
CA VAL A 255 -10.96 -10.33 -19.24
C VAL A 255 -10.63 -10.44 -20.73
N GLU A 256 -11.52 -9.92 -21.58
CA GLU A 256 -11.30 -9.80 -23.04
C GLU A 256 -10.17 -8.83 -23.40
#